data_AF-A0ABD3WB96-F1
#
_entry.id   AF-A0ABD3WB96-F1
#
_cell.length_a   1.000
_cell.length_b   1.000
_cell.length_c   1.000
_cell.angle_alpha   90.00
_cell.angle_beta   90.00
_cell.angle_gamma   90.00
#
_symmetry.space_group_name_H-M   'P 1'
#
loop_
_entity.id
_entity.type
_entity.pdbx_description
1 polymer ?
#
loop_
_entity_poly.entity_id
_entity_poly.type
_entity_poly.pdbx_seq_one_letter_code
_entity_poly.pdbx_strand_id
1 'polypeptide(L)'
;YDRGLIITVIPGDPAEISSIETVPTTTDGTPNVDYISTHDIATGMWLVSVDGDYALQQVYVYDLYSSTIYMDSNFSIGLSRNNKWTPIHRGLSKDYVKLAVDWVNHNIYWTDPQYKWIAVQSLAGQDTSMFRVLIDDNLEAPHALALDPLEA
;
A
#
# COMPACT_ATOMS: atom_id res chain seq x y z
N TYR A 1 -19.56 -17.63 -10.35
CA TYR A 1 -18.52 -16.73 -10.87
C TYR A 1 -18.70 -15.43 -10.12
N ASP A 2 -17.82 -15.15 -9.16
CA ASP A 2 -17.95 -13.97 -8.31
C ASP A 2 -17.87 -12.71 -9.17
N ARG A 3 -18.89 -11.87 -9.01
CA ARG A 3 -18.97 -10.57 -9.67
C ARG A 3 -18.09 -9.64 -8.87
N GLY A 4 -17.03 -9.11 -9.49
CA GLY A 4 -16.17 -8.12 -8.86
C GLY A 4 -16.99 -6.90 -8.40
N LEU A 5 -16.55 -6.29 -7.30
CA LEU A 5 -17.15 -5.11 -6.68
C LEU A 5 -16.25 -3.92 -6.95
N ILE A 6 -16.75 -2.89 -7.62
CA ILE A 6 -16.07 -1.59 -7.73
C ILE A 6 -16.74 -0.67 -6.70
N ILE A 7 -15.97 -0.22 -5.71
CA ILE A 7 -16.40 0.79 -4.74
C ILE A 7 -15.74 2.09 -5.16
N THR A 8 -16.56 3.08 -5.53
CA THR A 8 -16.08 4.45 -5.73
C THR A 8 -16.24 5.19 -4.41
N VAL A 9 -15.13 5.75 -3.91
CA VAL A 9 -15.15 6.64 -2.73
C VAL A 9 -15.16 8.07 -3.24
N ILE A 10 -16.11 8.88 -2.75
CA ILE A 10 -16.19 10.30 -3.10
C ILE A 10 -15.05 11.04 -2.37
N PRO A 11 -14.22 11.84 -3.06
CA PRO A 11 -13.25 12.69 -2.39
C PRO A 11 -13.97 13.67 -1.45
N GLY A 12 -13.77 13.50 -0.13
CA GLY A 12 -14.36 14.34 0.91
C GLY A 12 -15.41 13.66 1.79
N ASP A 13 -15.83 12.43 1.46
CA ASP A 13 -16.66 11.60 2.36
C ASP A 13 -16.27 10.11 2.23
N PRO A 14 -15.32 9.63 3.05
CA PRO A 14 -14.84 8.25 2.98
C PRO A 14 -15.86 7.20 3.47
N ALA A 15 -17.00 7.61 4.03
CA ALA A 15 -17.98 6.71 4.64
C ALA A 15 -19.19 6.40 3.73
N GLU A 16 -19.39 7.14 2.63
CA GLU A 16 -20.50 6.90 1.73
C GLU A 16 -20.13 6.00 0.54
N ILE A 17 -20.73 4.81 0.49
CA ILE A 17 -20.77 4.00 -0.74
C ILE A 17 -21.83 4.63 -1.65
N SER A 18 -21.38 5.43 -2.63
CA SER A 18 -22.29 6.15 -3.52
C SER A 18 -23.01 5.24 -4.52
N SER A 19 -22.38 4.14 -4.94
CA SER A 19 -22.99 3.13 -5.81
C SER A 19 -22.22 1.83 -5.78
N ILE A 20 -22.93 0.72 -6.00
CA ILE A 20 -22.36 -0.60 -6.29
C ILE A 20 -22.68 -0.88 -7.75
N GLU A 21 -21.66 -0.85 -8.60
CA GLU A 21 -21.82 -1.16 -10.02
C GLU A 21 -21.23 -2.53 -10.34
N THR A 22 -21.91 -3.27 -11.22
CA THR A 22 -21.35 -4.48 -11.80
C THR A 22 -20.17 -4.08 -12.69
N VAL A 23 -19.03 -4.78 -12.54
CA VAL A 23 -17.88 -4.62 -13.43
C VAL A 23 -18.37 -4.57 -14.88
N PRO A 24 -18.06 -3.51 -15.65
CA PRO A 24 -18.48 -3.39 -17.04
C PRO A 24 -18.10 -4.65 -17.81
N THR A 25 -18.99 -5.16 -18.67
CA THR A 25 -18.70 -6.32 -19.51
C THR A 25 -18.62 -5.93 -20.97
N THR A 26 -17.80 -6.62 -21.75
CA THR A 26 -17.83 -6.63 -23.21
C THR A 26 -19.15 -7.22 -23.72
N THR A 27 -19.40 -7.12 -25.02
CA THR A 27 -20.61 -7.64 -25.68
C THR A 27 -20.80 -9.15 -25.55
N ASP A 28 -19.74 -9.92 -25.26
CA ASP A 28 -19.79 -11.36 -25.02
C ASP A 28 -19.95 -11.74 -23.53
N GLY A 29 -20.14 -10.74 -22.66
CA GLY A 29 -20.34 -10.94 -21.22
C GLY A 29 -19.05 -11.21 -20.44
N THR A 30 -17.89 -11.11 -21.06
CA THR A 30 -16.61 -11.13 -20.32
C THR A 30 -16.41 -9.79 -19.60
N PRO A 31 -15.83 -9.77 -18.39
CA PRO A 31 -15.49 -8.52 -17.72
C PRO A 31 -14.59 -7.68 -18.64
N ASN A 32 -15.03 -6.46 -18.95
CA ASN A 32 -14.23 -5.42 -19.59
C ASN A 32 -13.27 -4.83 -18.54
N VAL A 33 -12.40 -5.70 -18.06
CA VAL A 33 -11.29 -5.38 -17.19
C VAL A 33 -10.11 -5.21 -18.11
N ASP A 34 -9.71 -3.97 -18.34
CA ASP A 34 -8.38 -3.72 -18.86
C ASP A 34 -7.40 -4.29 -17.83
N TYR A 35 -6.84 -5.46 -18.13
CA TYR A 35 -5.64 -5.92 -17.47
C TYR A 35 -4.55 -4.95 -17.86
N ILE A 36 -4.42 -3.89 -17.07
CA ILE A 36 -3.30 -2.99 -17.15
C ILE A 36 -2.12 -3.81 -16.64
N SER A 37 -1.43 -4.47 -17.57
CA SER A 37 -0.10 -5.00 -17.35
C SER A 37 0.80 -3.80 -17.12
N THR A 38 0.82 -3.33 -15.87
CA THR A 38 1.75 -2.30 -15.45
C THR A 38 3.14 -2.88 -15.65
N HIS A 39 3.96 -2.15 -16.40
CA HIS A 39 5.37 -2.38 -16.65
C HIS A 39 6.10 -2.99 -15.44
N ASP A 40 7.04 -3.92 -15.71
CA ASP A 40 7.88 -4.66 -14.77
C ASP A 40 8.02 -3.99 -13.38
N ILE A 41 7.18 -4.36 -12.42
CA ILE A 41 7.66 -4.50 -11.03
C ILE A 41 8.88 -5.42 -11.17
N ALA A 42 10.08 -4.85 -10.94
CA ALA A 42 11.36 -5.43 -11.36
C ALA A 42 11.34 -6.96 -11.27
N THR A 43 11.69 -7.64 -12.36
CA THR A 43 11.67 -9.12 -12.42
C THR A 43 12.28 -9.70 -11.14
N GLY A 44 11.46 -10.40 -10.33
CA GLY A 44 11.88 -10.97 -9.05
C GLY A 44 11.34 -10.31 -7.78
N MET A 45 10.48 -9.29 -7.86
CA MET A 45 9.75 -8.78 -6.69
C MET A 45 8.61 -9.72 -6.27
N TRP A 46 8.46 -9.96 -4.97
CA TRP A 46 7.32 -10.63 -4.35
C TRP A 46 6.62 -9.63 -3.43
N LEU A 47 5.63 -8.93 -3.98
CA LEU A 47 4.85 -7.95 -3.24
C LEU A 47 3.85 -8.64 -2.29
N VAL A 48 3.84 -8.27 -1.02
CA VAL A 48 2.94 -8.88 -0.01
C VAL A 48 2.09 -7.86 0.77
N SER A 49 2.40 -6.57 0.62
CA SER A 49 1.63 -5.48 1.18
C SER A 49 1.75 -4.24 0.32
N VAL A 50 0.67 -3.45 0.27
CA VAL A 50 0.59 -2.18 -0.44
C VAL A 50 -0.28 -1.22 0.36
N ASP A 51 0.10 0.06 0.38
CA ASP A 51 -0.76 1.17 0.83
C ASP A 51 -0.29 2.47 0.16
N GLY A 52 -0.99 3.59 0.31
CA GLY A 52 -0.69 4.81 -0.43
C GLY A 52 -1.02 6.12 0.27
N ASP A 53 -0.37 7.16 -0.20
CA ASP A 53 -0.69 8.55 0.10
C ASP A 53 -1.35 9.16 -1.15
N TYR A 54 -2.67 9.32 -1.11
CA TYR A 54 -3.42 9.85 -2.25
C TYR A 54 -3.16 11.34 -2.51
N ALA A 55 -2.84 12.10 -1.45
CA ALA A 55 -2.62 13.54 -1.55
C ALA A 55 -1.32 13.81 -2.32
N LEU A 56 -0.32 12.95 -2.13
CA LEU A 56 0.98 13.01 -2.82
C LEU A 56 1.08 12.12 -4.07
N GLN A 57 0.03 11.35 -4.38
CA GLN A 57 0.02 10.34 -5.45
C GLN A 57 1.19 9.34 -5.31
N GLN A 58 1.42 8.85 -4.10
CA GLN A 58 2.49 7.90 -3.80
C GLN A 58 1.92 6.55 -3.40
N VAL A 59 2.55 5.47 -3.86
CA VAL A 59 2.24 4.11 -3.41
C VAL A 59 3.47 3.50 -2.77
N TYR A 60 3.25 2.74 -1.71
CA TYR A 60 4.27 2.04 -0.94
C TYR A 60 3.99 0.55 -1.02
N VAL A 61 5.02 -0.23 -1.34
CA VAL A 61 4.90 -1.68 -1.46
C VAL A 61 6.01 -2.35 -0.66
N TYR A 62 5.67 -3.45 0.01
CA TYR A 62 6.67 -4.29 0.65
C TYR A 62 7.01 -5.48 -0.26
N ASP A 63 8.29 -5.59 -0.62
CA ASP A 63 8.86 -6.73 -1.34
C ASP A 63 9.51 -7.72 -0.37
N LEU A 64 8.93 -8.91 -0.29
CA LEU A 64 9.39 -10.02 0.55
C LEU A 64 10.77 -10.54 0.12
N TYR A 65 11.07 -10.53 -1.17
CA TYR A 65 12.31 -11.12 -1.68
C TYR A 65 13.54 -10.29 -1.23
N SER A 66 13.46 -8.98 -1.41
CA SER A 66 14.51 -8.02 -1.02
C SER A 66 14.38 -7.47 0.40
N SER A 67 13.32 -7.82 1.14
CA SER A 67 13.07 -7.33 2.50
C SER A 67 13.06 -5.79 2.59
N THR A 68 12.41 -5.16 1.62
CA THR A 68 12.49 -3.72 1.39
C THR A 68 11.11 -3.13 1.13
N ILE A 69 10.83 -1.99 1.77
CA ILE A 69 9.70 -1.13 1.40
C ILE A 69 10.16 -0.22 0.26
N TYR A 70 9.46 -0.28 -0.85
CA TYR A 70 9.63 0.60 -2.01
C TYR A 70 8.51 1.61 -2.09
N MET A 71 8.81 2.77 -2.66
CA MET A 71 7.88 3.82 -2.98
C MET A 71 7.93 4.11 -4.48
N ASP A 72 6.77 4.35 -5.07
CA ASP A 72 6.65 4.92 -6.39
C ASP A 72 5.96 6.29 -6.31
N SER A 73 6.61 7.28 -6.89
CA SER A 73 6.15 8.67 -6.92
C SER A 73 5.32 8.93 -8.17
N ASN A 74 4.17 9.61 -8.02
CA ASN A 74 3.22 9.87 -9.11
C ASN A 74 2.63 8.56 -9.67
N PHE A 75 2.21 7.67 -8.78
CA PHE A 75 1.52 6.46 -9.15
C PHE A 75 0.22 6.80 -9.90
N SER A 76 0.02 6.20 -11.07
CA SER A 76 -1.22 6.31 -11.83
C SER A 76 -1.61 4.97 -12.41
N ILE A 77 -2.84 4.54 -12.15
CA ILE A 77 -3.36 3.25 -12.58
C ILE A 77 -3.45 3.15 -14.12
N GLY A 78 -3.54 4.27 -14.84
CA GLY A 78 -3.81 4.31 -16.29
C GLY A 78 -2.68 4.79 -17.21
N LEU A 79 -1.49 5.12 -16.71
CA LEU A 79 -0.41 5.63 -17.56
C LEU A 79 0.92 4.95 -17.25
N SER A 80 1.48 4.29 -18.26
CA SER A 80 2.83 3.72 -18.26
C SER A 80 3.87 4.85 -18.25
N ARG A 81 4.19 5.35 -17.06
CA ARG A 81 5.40 6.14 -16.83
C ARG A 81 6.55 5.19 -16.49
N ASN A 82 7.79 5.55 -16.85
CA ASN A 82 9.01 4.90 -16.37
C ASN A 82 9.16 5.14 -14.86
N ASN A 83 8.27 4.53 -14.07
CA ASN A 83 8.17 4.76 -12.66
C ASN A 83 9.32 4.06 -11.94
N LYS A 84 10.01 4.83 -11.12
CA LYS A 84 11.22 4.40 -10.42
C LYS A 84 10.84 4.00 -9.01
N TRP A 85 10.82 2.70 -8.76
CA TRP A 85 10.71 2.16 -7.41
C TRP A 85 11.91 2.59 -6.57
N THR A 86 11.66 3.46 -5.60
CA THR A 86 12.67 4.01 -4.71
C THR A 86 12.61 3.28 -3.37
N PRO A 87 13.68 2.58 -2.96
CA PRO A 87 13.71 1.91 -1.66
C PRO A 87 13.75 2.94 -0.53
N ILE A 88 12.76 2.89 0.37
CA ILE A 88 12.63 3.82 1.51
C ILE A 88 12.98 3.17 2.85
N HIS A 89 12.90 1.84 2.95
CA HIS A 89 13.29 1.10 4.15
C HIS A 89 13.79 -0.28 3.80
N ARG A 90 14.85 -0.76 4.45
CA ARG A 90 15.43 -2.10 4.23
C ARG A 90 15.61 -2.83 5.55
N GLY A 91 15.63 -4.16 5.51
CA GLY A 91 15.97 -4.98 6.67
C GLY A 91 14.75 -5.44 7.49
N LEU A 92 13.55 -5.37 6.91
CA LEU A 92 12.37 -6.03 7.45
C LEU A 92 12.54 -7.55 7.41
N SER A 93 11.78 -8.28 8.21
CA SER A 93 11.82 -9.74 8.15
C SER A 93 11.21 -10.28 6.86
N LYS A 94 11.68 -11.46 6.42
CA LYS A 94 11.09 -12.18 5.28
C LYS A 94 9.80 -12.91 5.68
N ASP A 95 8.84 -12.14 6.20
CA ASP A 95 7.51 -12.60 6.63
C ASP A 95 6.40 -11.66 6.11
N TYR A 96 5.15 -11.93 6.48
CA TYR A 96 3.95 -11.21 6.06
C TYR A 96 3.80 -9.82 6.71
N VAL A 97 4.80 -8.96 6.56
CA VAL A 97 4.75 -7.54 6.95
C VAL A 97 3.53 -6.87 6.32
N LYS A 98 2.81 -6.08 7.11
CA LYS A 98 1.73 -5.21 6.63
C LYS A 98 2.08 -3.75 6.82
N LEU A 99 1.74 -2.95 5.82
CA LEU A 99 1.92 -1.51 5.79
C LEU A 99 0.59 -0.83 6.09
N ALA A 100 0.66 0.33 6.74
CA ALA A 100 -0.43 1.29 6.78
C ALA A 100 0.14 2.71 6.68
N VAL A 101 -0.49 3.57 5.88
CA VAL A 101 -0.03 4.93 5.61
C VAL A 101 -0.98 5.94 6.24
N ASP A 102 -0.42 6.82 7.06
CA ASP A 102 -1.06 8.04 7.53
C ASP A 102 -0.79 9.13 6.49
N TRP A 103 -1.74 9.33 5.58
CA TRP A 103 -1.65 10.33 4.51
C TRP A 103 -1.84 11.77 5.00
N VAL A 104 -2.29 11.97 6.25
CA VAL A 104 -2.49 13.31 6.83
C VAL A 104 -1.16 13.84 7.39
N ASN A 105 -0.46 13.01 8.15
CA ASN A 105 0.82 13.36 8.75
C ASN A 105 2.04 12.85 7.97
N HIS A 106 1.81 12.15 6.86
CA HIS A 106 2.84 11.56 6.01
C HIS A 106 3.77 10.62 6.79
N ASN A 107 3.18 9.61 7.43
CA ASN A 107 3.92 8.55 8.12
C ASN A 107 3.56 7.20 7.53
N ILE A 108 4.54 6.29 7.48
CA ILE A 108 4.30 4.88 7.20
C ILE A 108 4.50 4.06 8.45
N TYR A 109 3.57 3.16 8.71
CA TYR A 109 3.59 2.21 9.79
C TYR A 109 3.69 0.80 9.22
N TRP A 110 4.31 -0.10 9.96
CA TRP A 110 4.30 -1.51 9.59
C TRP A 110 4.28 -2.43 10.79
N THR A 111 3.72 -3.62 10.57
CA THR A 111 3.87 -4.77 11.47
C THR A 111 4.99 -5.66 10.97
N ASP A 112 5.76 -6.25 11.88
CA ASP A 112 6.71 -7.30 11.54
C ASP A 112 6.48 -8.52 12.45
N PRO A 113 5.95 -9.64 11.92
CA PRO A 113 5.66 -10.83 12.71
C PRO A 113 6.90 -11.45 13.37
N GLN A 114 8.04 -11.41 12.69
CA GLN A 114 9.27 -12.04 13.17
C GLN A 114 9.99 -11.18 14.21
N TYR A 115 10.02 -9.85 14.02
CA TYR A 115 10.56 -8.93 15.02
C TYR A 115 9.56 -8.61 16.14
N LYS A 116 8.28 -8.96 15.97
CA LYS A 116 7.20 -8.78 16.94
C LYS A 116 7.02 -7.33 17.35
N TRP A 117 7.00 -6.44 16.36
CA TRP A 117 6.86 -5.02 16.61
C TRP A 117 5.89 -4.33 15.66
N ILE A 118 5.48 -3.14 16.06
CA ILE A 118 4.85 -2.13 15.19
C ILE A 118 5.79 -0.93 15.19
N ALA A 119 6.18 -0.50 14.00
CA ALA A 119 7.13 0.58 13.82
C ALA A 119 6.56 1.66 12.89
N VAL A 120 7.12 2.86 13.00
CA VAL A 120 6.73 4.04 12.23
C VAL A 120 7.95 4.75 11.66
N GLN A 121 7.81 5.30 10.47
CA GLN A 121 8.82 6.10 9.78
C GLN A 121 8.15 7.33 9.16
N SER A 122 8.79 8.48 9.30
CA SER A 122 8.34 9.71 8.62
C SER A 122 8.60 9.58 7.12
N LEU A 123 7.57 9.84 6.32
CA LEU A 123 7.68 10.02 4.88
C LEU A 123 7.94 11.49 4.51
N ALA A 124 7.72 12.41 5.45
CA ALA A 124 8.05 13.81 5.30
C ALA A 124 9.54 14.08 5.59
N GLY A 125 10.13 15.01 4.83
CA GLY A 125 11.50 15.51 5.05
C GLY A 125 12.56 14.87 4.14
N GLN A 126 13.83 15.24 4.37
CA GLN A 126 14.97 14.74 3.58
C GLN A 126 15.55 13.43 4.13
N ASP A 127 15.43 13.21 5.45
CA ASP A 127 15.91 11.99 6.09
C ASP A 127 14.73 11.06 6.38
N THR A 128 14.43 10.21 5.42
CA THR A 128 13.46 9.12 5.57
C THR A 128 14.15 7.84 6.00
N SER A 129 15.38 7.83 6.52
CA SER A 129 16.07 6.59 6.91
C SER A 129 15.76 6.15 8.34
N MET A 130 15.27 7.06 9.17
CA MET A 130 14.99 6.80 10.58
C MET A 130 13.59 6.25 10.80
N PHE A 131 13.48 5.29 11.72
CA PHE A 131 12.22 4.78 12.20
C PHE A 131 12.20 4.72 13.73
N ARG A 132 11.00 4.58 14.29
CA ARG A 132 10.76 4.35 15.71
C ARG A 132 9.91 3.11 15.88
N VAL A 133 10.24 2.29 16.87
CA VAL A 133 9.39 1.20 17.35
C VAL A 133 8.37 1.78 18.31
N LEU A 134 7.09 1.54 18.04
CA LEU A 134 5.97 2.02 18.86
C LEU A 134 5.49 0.98 19.86
N ILE A 135 5.46 -0.29 19.44
CA ILE A 135 5.01 -1.42 20.24
C ILE A 135 5.98 -2.57 19.96
N ASP A 136 6.55 -3.17 21.01
CA ASP A 136 7.43 -4.34 20.94
C ASP A 136 7.18 -5.35 22.07
N ASP A 137 6.15 -5.13 22.87
CA ASP A 137 5.75 -5.99 23.97
C ASP A 137 4.42 -6.70 23.68
N ASN A 138 4.27 -7.93 24.18
CA ASN A 138 3.04 -8.72 24.09
C ASN A 138 2.49 -8.96 22.66
N LEU A 139 3.34 -8.86 21.64
CA LEU A 139 3.03 -9.20 20.25
C LEU A 139 3.52 -10.62 19.93
N GLU A 140 2.62 -11.52 19.54
CA GLU A 140 3.01 -12.86 19.09
C GLU A 140 3.30 -12.92 17.58
N ALA A 141 2.35 -12.44 16.77
CA ALA A 141 2.45 -12.37 15.32
C ALA A 141 1.48 -11.31 14.76
N PRO A 142 1.84 -10.01 14.76
CA PRO A 142 0.97 -8.95 14.25
C PRO A 142 0.79 -9.04 12.73
N HIS A 143 -0.42 -9.41 12.28
CA HIS A 143 -0.71 -9.75 10.87
C HIS A 143 -1.53 -8.69 10.10
N ALA A 144 -2.01 -7.65 10.76
CA ALA A 144 -2.84 -6.62 10.14
C ALA A 144 -2.61 -5.27 10.82
N LEU A 145 -2.78 -4.21 10.06
CA LEU A 145 -2.69 -2.83 10.53
C LEU A 145 -3.67 -1.98 9.72
N ALA A 146 -4.35 -1.07 10.39
CA ALA A 146 -5.20 -0.05 9.79
C ALA A 146 -5.06 1.22 10.63
N LEU A 147 -5.24 2.37 10.00
CA LEU A 147 -5.14 3.68 10.65
C LEU A 147 -6.45 4.44 10.44
N ASP A 148 -6.81 5.23 11.44
CA ASP A 148 -7.79 6.31 11.31
C ASP A 148 -7.05 7.65 11.51
N PRO A 149 -6.60 8.30 10.43
CA PRO A 149 -5.79 9.51 10.53
C PRO A 149 -6.60 10.78 10.82
N LEU A 150 -7.93 10.73 10.72
CA LEU A 150 -8.81 11.90 10.86
C LEU A 150 -9.45 12.00 12.25
N GLU A 151 -9.59 10.87 12.96
CA GLU A 151 -9.98 10.83 14.37
C GLU A 151 -8.73 10.75 15.27
N ALA A 152 -8.22 11.91 15.72
CA ALA A 152 -7.17 12.02 16.73
C ALA A 152 -7.69 12.63 18.05
#